data_AF-A0A415HFF4-F1
#
_entry.id   AF-A0A415HFF4-F1
#
_cell.length_a   1.000
_cell.length_b   1.000
_cell.length_c   1.000
_cell.angle_alpha   90.00
_cell.angle_beta   90.00
_cell.angle_gamma   90.00
#
_symmetry.space_group_name_H-M   'P 1'
#
loop_
_entity.id
_entity.type
_entity.pdbx_description
1 polymer ?
#
loop_
_entity_poly.entity_id
_entity_poly.type
_entity_poly.pdbx_seq_one_letter_code
_entity_poly.pdbx_strand_id
1 'polypeptide(L)'
;MPLGSLINKLLRGEADEWCETDFGFYLESLTHGDKKELEQVLKTVDEAIVNWKSLSFISRYEDKIKEWEEGKCSMDEVDELYFEEESWRKEGKRLLTAEILYAAISSKGFINDYHRDAMEEAFSNNDVRFLKMNWEDMVLAQIRSLRETICSMLGSVPTAVKNEQQKNNRPLKRIEDYPEVFGVDLCCELTGYAKHTIYKLTCANEIPCCRSGSNGRKLKFRRDEIKEWLTARKQETNEDFVKRMESQLAARFRK
;
A
#
# COMPACT_ATOMS: atom_id res chain seq x y z
N MET A 1 -23.65 18.64 -11.37
CA MET A 1 -22.54 19.33 -10.68
C MET A 1 -21.35 19.38 -11.64
N PRO A 2 -20.58 20.47 -11.74
CA PRO A 2 -19.37 20.49 -12.57
C PRO A 2 -18.25 19.58 -12.01
N LEU A 3 -17.43 18.98 -12.89
CA LEU A 3 -16.33 18.08 -12.49
C LEU A 3 -15.37 18.71 -11.46
N GLY A 4 -14.94 19.96 -11.68
CA GLY A 4 -14.06 20.65 -10.74
C GLY A 4 -14.68 20.85 -9.35
N SER A 5 -16.00 21.04 -9.28
CA SER A 5 -16.72 21.13 -8.00
C SER A 5 -16.75 19.79 -7.28
N LEU A 6 -16.97 18.69 -8.00
CA LEU A 6 -16.94 17.34 -7.44
C LEU A 6 -15.54 16.99 -6.93
N ILE A 7 -14.50 17.22 -7.74
CA ILE A 7 -13.10 16.97 -7.36
C ILE A 7 -12.74 17.71 -6.06
N ASN A 8 -13.10 18.99 -5.95
CA ASN A 8 -12.84 19.76 -4.73
C ASN A 8 -13.56 19.20 -3.51
N LYS A 9 -14.81 18.75 -3.67
CA LYS A 9 -15.60 18.14 -2.60
C LYS A 9 -14.98 16.80 -2.15
N LEU A 10 -14.52 15.98 -3.11
CA LEU A 10 -13.85 14.70 -2.85
C LEU A 10 -12.52 14.91 -2.11
N LEU A 11 -11.68 15.85 -2.55
CA LEU A 11 -10.38 16.15 -1.92
C LEU A 11 -10.49 16.75 -0.51
N ARG A 12 -11.65 17.33 -0.16
CA ARG A 12 -11.97 17.81 1.19
C ARG A 12 -12.53 16.71 2.09
N GLY A 13 -12.89 15.55 1.54
CA GLY A 13 -13.60 14.51 2.26
C GLY A 13 -15.00 14.95 2.67
N GLU A 14 -15.66 15.78 1.86
CA GLU A 14 -17.03 16.26 2.09
C GLU A 14 -18.07 15.46 1.27
N ALA A 15 -17.63 14.41 0.59
CA ALA A 15 -18.40 13.63 -0.39
C ALA A 15 -18.68 12.20 0.09
N ASP A 16 -18.78 11.99 1.41
CA ASP A 16 -18.98 10.66 2.01
C ASP A 16 -20.30 9.97 1.58
N GLU A 17 -21.23 10.74 1.01
CA GLU A 17 -22.49 10.26 0.44
C GLU A 17 -22.34 9.55 -0.91
N TRP A 18 -21.21 9.73 -1.61
CA TRP A 18 -21.01 9.18 -2.94
C TRP A 18 -20.56 7.72 -2.89
N CYS A 19 -21.18 6.86 -3.69
CA CYS A 19 -20.73 5.51 -3.95
C CYS A 19 -20.34 5.28 -5.42
N GLU A 20 -19.78 4.11 -5.73
CA GLU A 20 -19.37 3.72 -7.08
C GLU A 20 -20.50 3.84 -8.11
N THR A 21 -21.73 3.53 -7.70
CA THR A 21 -22.92 3.64 -8.57
C THR A 21 -23.24 5.10 -8.90
N ASP A 22 -23.11 6.01 -7.92
CA ASP A 22 -23.30 7.45 -8.15
C ASP A 22 -22.24 8.01 -9.09
N PHE A 23 -20.98 7.58 -8.94
CA PHE A 23 -19.92 7.95 -9.87
C PHE A 23 -20.21 7.45 -11.29
N GLY A 24 -20.71 6.22 -11.43
CA GLY A 24 -21.10 5.67 -12.74
C GLY A 24 -22.15 6.55 -13.43
N PHE A 25 -23.28 6.82 -12.77
CA PHE A 25 -24.34 7.68 -13.32
C PHE A 25 -23.85 9.10 -13.60
N TYR A 26 -23.03 9.66 -12.71
CA TYR A 26 -22.45 10.98 -12.90
C TYR A 26 -21.57 11.03 -14.14
N LEU A 27 -20.68 10.05 -14.33
CA LEU A 27 -19.77 9.98 -15.47
C LEU A 27 -20.52 9.78 -16.78
N GLU A 28 -21.52 8.88 -16.81
CA GLU A 28 -22.41 8.71 -17.97
C GLU A 28 -23.12 10.02 -18.35
N SER A 29 -23.60 10.76 -17.35
CA SER A 29 -24.26 12.06 -17.59
C SER A 29 -23.28 13.13 -18.06
N LEU A 30 -22.01 13.05 -17.65
CA LEU A 30 -20.98 14.05 -17.95
C LEU A 30 -20.36 13.85 -19.32
N THR A 31 -20.12 12.60 -19.73
CA THR A 31 -19.41 12.26 -20.98
C THR A 31 -20.33 11.73 -22.08
N HIS A 32 -21.61 11.44 -21.75
CA HIS A 32 -22.54 10.78 -22.66
C HIS A 32 -22.02 9.47 -23.25
N GLY A 33 -21.12 8.78 -22.53
CA GLY A 33 -20.46 7.57 -22.99
C GLY A 33 -19.31 7.81 -23.98
N ASP A 34 -18.93 9.06 -24.24
CA ASP A 34 -17.78 9.37 -25.08
C ASP A 34 -16.47 8.97 -24.37
N LYS A 35 -15.70 8.11 -25.05
CA LYS A 35 -14.46 7.57 -24.51
C LYS A 35 -13.37 8.62 -24.35
N LYS A 36 -13.24 9.57 -25.29
CA LYS A 36 -12.21 10.61 -25.23
C LYS A 36 -12.49 11.60 -24.12
N GLU A 37 -13.75 11.96 -23.93
CA GLU A 37 -14.17 12.78 -22.80
C GLU A 37 -13.87 12.07 -21.48
N LEU A 38 -14.15 10.77 -21.37
CA LEU A 38 -13.84 9.98 -20.18
C LEU A 38 -12.32 9.88 -19.90
N GLU A 39 -11.47 9.74 -20.93
CA GLU A 39 -10.01 9.82 -20.81
C GLU A 39 -9.55 11.21 -20.33
N GLN A 40 -10.19 12.28 -20.81
CA GLN A 40 -9.91 13.64 -20.36
C GLN A 40 -10.33 13.85 -18.89
N VAL A 41 -11.46 13.28 -18.46
CA VAL A 41 -11.87 13.29 -17.05
C VAL A 41 -10.84 12.55 -16.18
N LEU A 42 -10.39 11.37 -16.60
CA LEU A 42 -9.36 10.60 -15.88
C LEU A 42 -8.10 11.45 -15.68
N LYS A 43 -7.61 12.08 -16.76
CA LYS A 43 -6.43 12.94 -16.72
C LYS A 43 -6.62 14.09 -15.72
N THR A 44 -7.77 14.75 -15.73
CA THR A 44 -8.07 15.85 -14.80
C THR A 44 -8.13 15.37 -13.34
N VAL A 45 -8.67 14.17 -13.08
CA VAL A 45 -8.67 13.56 -11.74
C VAL A 45 -7.24 13.22 -11.29
N ASP A 46 -6.43 12.63 -12.16
CA ASP A 46 -5.03 12.28 -11.86
C ASP A 46 -4.19 13.54 -11.56
N GLU A 47 -4.32 14.58 -12.37
CA GLU A 47 -3.66 15.87 -12.15
C GLU A 47 -4.09 16.50 -10.82
N ALA A 48 -5.37 16.42 -10.47
CA ALA A 48 -5.89 16.94 -9.20
C ALA A 48 -5.30 16.19 -7.99
N ILE A 49 -5.17 14.86 -8.06
CA ILE A 49 -4.55 14.06 -6.99
C ILE A 49 -3.07 14.43 -6.85
N VAL A 50 -2.33 14.52 -7.96
CA VAL A 50 -0.91 14.89 -7.96
C VAL A 50 -0.71 16.28 -7.38
N ASN A 51 -1.51 17.25 -7.83
CA ASN A 51 -1.48 18.61 -7.31
C ASN A 51 -1.81 18.66 -5.82
N TRP A 52 -2.84 17.95 -5.37
CA TRP A 52 -3.18 17.90 -3.94
C TRP A 52 -2.02 17.37 -3.09
N LYS A 53 -1.34 16.32 -3.55
CA LYS A 53 -0.16 15.77 -2.84
C LYS A 53 1.01 16.77 -2.78
N SER A 54 1.21 17.58 -3.82
CA SER A 54 2.31 18.55 -3.88
C SER A 54 2.11 19.79 -2.99
N LEU A 55 0.90 19.99 -2.45
CA LEU A 55 0.59 21.07 -1.50
C LEU A 55 1.22 20.86 -0.12
N SER A 56 1.88 19.73 0.12
CA SER A 56 2.45 19.38 1.41
C SER A 56 3.80 18.69 1.28
N PHE A 57 4.63 18.77 2.31
CA PHE A 57 5.94 18.12 2.36
C PHE A 57 6.28 17.64 3.77
N ILE A 58 7.16 16.63 3.86
CA ILE A 58 7.80 16.21 5.12
C ILE A 58 9.20 16.80 5.12
N SER A 59 9.57 17.49 6.18
CA SER A 59 10.93 18.02 6.31
C SER A 59 11.93 16.87 6.41
N ARG A 60 13.03 16.98 5.67
CA ARG A 60 14.18 16.06 5.72
C ARG A 60 15.38 16.72 6.38
N TYR A 61 15.24 17.96 6.84
CA TYR A 61 16.34 18.74 7.38
C TYR A 61 17.04 18.04 8.56
N GLU A 62 16.27 17.50 9.50
CA GLU A 62 16.85 16.80 10.66
C GLU A 62 17.63 15.54 10.25
N ASP A 63 17.11 14.77 9.29
CA ASP A 63 17.82 13.60 8.74
C ASP A 63 19.10 14.04 8.02
N LYS A 64 19.05 15.14 7.27
CA LYS A 64 20.19 15.70 6.53
C LYS A 64 21.28 16.22 7.47
N ILE A 65 20.91 16.80 8.62
CA ILE A 65 21.86 17.18 9.68
C ILE A 65 22.57 15.95 10.24
N LYS A 66 21.84 14.87 10.53
CA LYS A 66 22.45 13.59 10.99
C LYS A 66 23.40 13.02 9.93
N GLU A 67 23.01 13.05 8.65
CA GLU A 67 23.90 12.64 7.54
C GLU A 67 25.19 13.48 7.50
N TRP A 68 25.10 14.80 7.72
CA TRP A 68 26.25 15.68 7.77
C TRP A 68 27.17 15.40 8.98
N GLU A 69 26.60 15.21 10.18
CA GLU A 69 27.35 14.84 11.39
C GLU A 69 28.11 13.52 11.22
N GLU A 70 27.54 12.59 10.46
CA GLU A 70 28.16 11.31 10.11
C GLU A 70 29.16 11.41 8.93
N GLY A 71 29.35 12.61 8.36
CA GLY A 71 30.25 12.86 7.23
C GLY A 71 29.76 12.30 5.89
N LYS A 72 28.46 12.02 5.75
CA LYS A 72 27.84 11.47 4.53
C LYS A 72 27.47 12.55 3.50
N CYS A 73 27.35 13.80 3.92
CA CYS A 73 27.11 14.94 3.04
C CYS A 73 27.87 16.18 3.49
N SER A 74 27.96 17.17 2.61
CA SER A 74 28.58 18.48 2.87
C SER A 74 27.62 19.44 3.58
N MET A 75 28.17 20.51 4.16
CA MET A 75 27.35 21.61 4.72
C MET A 75 26.57 22.33 3.62
N ASP A 76 27.16 22.49 2.43
CA ASP A 76 26.49 23.12 1.28
C ASP A 76 25.19 22.37 0.92
N GLU A 77 25.20 21.03 0.94
CA GLU A 77 23.98 20.23 0.71
C GLU A 77 22.91 20.38 1.82
N VAL A 78 23.33 20.67 3.05
CA VAL A 78 22.40 20.96 4.17
C VAL A 78 21.76 22.33 3.96
N ASP A 79 22.56 23.33 3.60
CA ASP A 79 22.10 24.69 3.34
C ASP A 79 21.15 24.73 2.13
N GLU A 80 21.48 24.01 1.04
CA GLU A 80 20.62 23.87 -0.13
C GLU A 80 19.23 23.32 0.26
N LEU A 81 19.17 22.26 1.06
CA LEU A 81 17.90 21.69 1.54
C LEU A 81 17.12 22.68 2.41
N TYR A 82 17.80 23.42 3.29
CA TYR A 82 17.17 24.45 4.10
C TYR A 82 16.50 25.52 3.22
N PHE A 83 17.22 26.03 2.22
CA PHE A 83 16.67 27.04 1.31
C PHE A 83 15.52 26.49 0.45
N GLU A 84 15.59 25.23 0.04
CA GLU A 84 14.52 24.56 -0.69
C GLU A 84 13.24 24.45 0.15
N GLU A 85 13.34 23.93 1.38
CA GLU A 85 12.19 23.80 2.27
C GLU A 85 11.61 25.18 2.67
N GLU A 86 12.46 26.20 2.83
CA GLU A 86 12.03 27.57 3.10
C GLU A 86 11.32 28.18 1.88
N SER A 87 11.76 27.87 0.66
CA SER A 87 11.03 28.24 -0.57
C SER A 87 9.64 27.61 -0.59
N TRP A 88 9.55 26.32 -0.27
CA TRP A 88 8.25 25.62 -0.19
C TRP A 88 7.30 26.23 0.84
N ARG A 89 7.82 26.68 1.99
CA ARG A 89 7.02 27.41 2.98
C ARG A 89 6.50 28.74 2.42
N LYS A 90 7.34 29.49 1.70
CA LYS A 90 6.94 30.76 1.03
C LYS A 90 5.92 30.55 -0.09
N GLU A 91 5.99 29.41 -0.79
CA GLU A 91 4.99 28.97 -1.77
C GLU A 91 3.66 28.54 -1.11
N GLY A 92 3.61 28.45 0.23
CA GLY A 92 2.42 28.07 0.98
C GLY A 92 2.22 26.57 1.11
N LYS A 93 3.25 25.74 0.84
CA LYS A 93 3.16 24.29 1.08
C LYS A 93 3.10 24.01 2.58
N ARG A 94 2.24 23.08 2.95
CA ARG A 94 2.04 22.67 4.34
C ARG A 94 3.15 21.70 4.78
N LEU A 95 3.88 22.07 5.82
CA LEU A 95 4.75 21.12 6.52
C LEU A 95 3.88 20.07 7.22
N LEU A 96 4.18 18.79 6.99
CA LEU A 96 3.58 17.66 7.69
C LEU A 96 4.51 17.18 8.79
N THR A 97 3.99 17.19 10.02
CA THR A 97 4.64 16.62 11.21
C THR A 97 3.83 15.44 11.72
N ALA A 98 4.43 14.59 12.56
CA ALA A 98 3.71 13.49 13.20
C ALA A 98 2.49 14.00 13.98
N GLU A 99 2.62 15.14 14.69
CA GLU A 99 1.52 15.77 15.44
C GLU A 99 0.35 16.18 14.53
N ILE A 100 0.63 16.87 13.43
CA ILE A 100 -0.40 17.32 12.49
C ILE A 100 -1.12 16.13 11.88
N LEU A 101 -0.38 15.12 11.44
CA LEU A 101 -0.94 13.93 10.79
C LEU A 101 -1.75 13.08 11.77
N TYR A 102 -1.20 12.82 12.97
CA TYR A 102 -1.91 12.06 13.99
C TYR A 102 -3.20 12.77 14.43
N ALA A 103 -3.16 14.08 14.65
CA ALA A 103 -4.34 14.87 14.97
C ALA A 103 -5.39 14.81 13.84
N ALA A 104 -4.96 14.91 12.58
CA ALA A 104 -5.85 14.81 11.43
C ALA A 104 -6.52 13.42 11.32
N ILE A 105 -5.75 12.34 11.49
CA ILE A 105 -6.28 10.97 11.49
C ILE A 105 -7.25 10.77 12.66
N SER A 106 -6.84 11.15 13.86
CA SER A 106 -7.64 11.02 15.09
C SER A 106 -8.96 11.79 14.98
N SER A 107 -8.95 12.99 14.38
CA SER A 107 -10.17 13.78 14.15
C SER A 107 -11.20 13.11 13.23
N LYS A 108 -10.73 12.29 12.27
CA LYS A 108 -11.59 11.47 11.40
C LYS A 108 -12.04 10.16 12.06
N GLY A 109 -11.42 9.78 13.17
CA GLY A 109 -11.65 8.51 13.85
C GLY A 109 -10.77 7.38 13.33
N PHE A 110 -10.60 6.36 14.17
CA PHE A 110 -9.83 5.17 13.84
C PHE A 110 -10.74 4.05 13.34
N ILE A 111 -10.26 3.25 12.38
CA ILE A 111 -11.00 2.13 11.80
C ILE A 111 -11.38 1.09 12.87
N ASN A 112 -10.45 0.80 13.78
CA ASN A 112 -10.59 -0.11 14.91
C ASN A 112 -9.46 0.14 15.93
N ASP A 113 -9.45 -0.61 17.02
CA ASP A 113 -8.43 -0.48 18.07
C ASP A 113 -7.02 -0.80 17.56
N TYR A 114 -6.85 -1.80 16.68
CA TYR A 114 -5.54 -2.09 16.09
C TYR A 114 -4.99 -0.94 15.24
N HIS A 115 -5.87 -0.25 14.50
CA HIS A 115 -5.50 0.92 13.72
C HIS A 115 -5.09 2.06 14.65
N ARG A 116 -5.81 2.26 15.77
CA ARG A 116 -5.43 3.23 16.80
C ARG A 116 -4.04 2.93 17.36
N ASP A 117 -3.81 1.69 17.81
CA ASP A 117 -2.53 1.26 18.39
C ASP A 117 -1.38 1.51 17.40
N ALA A 118 -1.58 1.18 16.12
CA ALA A 118 -0.61 1.42 15.06
C ALA A 118 -0.33 2.92 14.83
N MET A 119 -1.36 3.78 14.91
CA MET A 119 -1.18 5.23 14.78
C MET A 119 -0.46 5.83 15.99
N GLU A 120 -0.75 5.34 17.20
CA GLU A 120 -0.11 5.77 18.45
C GLU A 120 1.37 5.34 18.50
N GLU A 121 1.67 4.12 18.05
CA GLU A 121 3.05 3.64 17.92
C GLU A 121 3.83 4.47 16.88
N ALA A 122 3.23 4.70 15.71
CA ALA A 122 3.86 5.53 14.67
C ALA A 122 4.08 6.98 15.14
N PHE A 123 3.13 7.55 15.88
CA PHE A 123 3.28 8.87 16.47
C PHE A 123 4.41 8.91 17.50
N SER A 124 4.46 7.92 18.40
CA SER A 124 5.52 7.80 19.42
C SER A 124 6.91 7.63 18.82
N ASN A 125 7.00 6.94 17.68
CA ASN A 125 8.25 6.72 16.94
C ASN A 125 8.59 7.86 15.96
N ASN A 126 7.76 8.92 15.89
CA ASN A 126 7.87 9.99 14.89
C ASN A 126 7.92 9.47 13.44
N ASP A 127 7.20 8.40 13.12
CA ASP A 127 7.11 7.83 11.77
C ASP A 127 6.13 8.64 10.91
N VAL A 128 6.58 9.83 10.52
CA VAL A 128 5.80 10.79 9.70
C VAL A 128 5.40 10.18 8.37
N ARG A 129 6.22 9.27 7.80
CA ARG A 129 5.93 8.64 6.50
C ARG A 129 4.75 7.67 6.61
N PHE A 130 4.75 6.83 7.63
CA PHE A 130 3.63 5.90 7.88
C PHE A 130 2.34 6.65 8.20
N LEU A 131 2.41 7.68 9.06
CA LEU A 131 1.25 8.54 9.36
C LEU A 131 0.74 9.23 8.09
N LYS A 132 1.62 9.75 7.23
CA LYS A 132 1.24 10.39 5.96
C LYS A 132 0.53 9.40 5.05
N MET A 133 1.04 8.17 4.93
CA MET A 133 0.42 7.14 4.11
C MET A 133 -1.02 6.84 4.56
N ASN A 134 -1.23 6.60 5.86
CA ASN A 134 -2.56 6.33 6.40
C ASN A 134 -3.50 7.53 6.23
N TRP A 135 -3.01 8.74 6.52
CA TRP A 135 -3.77 9.96 6.30
C TRP A 135 -4.19 10.15 4.83
N GLU A 136 -3.26 9.94 3.89
CA GLU A 136 -3.56 10.00 2.45
C GLU A 136 -4.58 8.96 2.01
N ASP A 137 -4.47 7.73 2.53
CA ASP A 137 -5.42 6.66 2.21
C ASP A 137 -6.83 7.01 2.69
N MET A 138 -6.95 7.61 3.87
CA MET A 138 -8.24 8.08 4.38
C MET A 138 -8.80 9.26 3.57
N VAL A 139 -7.98 10.28 3.27
CA VAL A 139 -8.47 11.49 2.59
C VAL A 139 -8.74 11.26 1.11
N LEU A 140 -7.92 10.45 0.44
CA LEU A 140 -8.01 10.23 -0.99
C LEU A 140 -8.92 9.04 -1.38
N ALA A 141 -9.50 8.33 -0.41
CA ALA A 141 -10.34 7.15 -0.67
C ALA A 141 -11.43 7.42 -1.73
N GLN A 142 -12.20 8.50 -1.55
CA GLN A 142 -13.34 8.81 -2.41
C GLN A 142 -12.92 9.23 -3.83
N ILE A 143 -11.88 10.06 -3.97
CA ILE A 143 -11.39 10.44 -5.31
C ILE A 143 -10.70 9.26 -6.02
N ARG A 144 -10.09 8.33 -5.28
CA ARG A 144 -9.56 7.08 -5.83
C ARG A 144 -10.70 6.16 -6.30
N SER A 145 -11.81 6.09 -5.58
CA SER A 145 -13.01 5.37 -6.02
C SER A 145 -13.56 5.94 -7.33
N LEU A 146 -13.71 7.28 -7.45
CA LEU A 146 -14.07 7.92 -8.72
C LEU A 146 -13.10 7.54 -9.85
N ARG A 147 -11.79 7.61 -9.60
CA ARG A 147 -10.75 7.23 -10.56
C ARG A 147 -10.89 5.76 -11.00
N GLU A 148 -11.13 4.85 -10.07
CA GLU A 148 -11.33 3.43 -10.35
C GLU A 148 -12.57 3.17 -11.19
N THR A 149 -13.68 3.86 -10.90
CA THR A 149 -14.90 3.80 -11.73
C THR A 149 -14.61 4.25 -13.16
N ILE A 150 -13.85 5.34 -13.34
CA ILE A 150 -13.44 5.82 -14.68
C ILE A 150 -12.60 4.75 -15.40
N CYS A 151 -11.60 4.17 -14.74
CA CYS A 151 -10.78 3.11 -15.33
C CYS A 151 -11.63 1.89 -15.75
N SER A 152 -12.57 1.49 -14.89
CA SER A 152 -13.50 0.39 -15.15
C SER A 152 -14.35 0.65 -16.40
N MET A 153 -14.94 1.84 -16.51
CA MET A 153 -15.75 2.26 -17.66
C MET A 153 -14.94 2.33 -18.96
N LEU A 154 -13.65 2.69 -18.89
CA LEU A 154 -12.76 2.69 -20.07
C LEU A 154 -12.37 1.28 -20.55
N GLY A 155 -12.77 0.22 -19.84
CA GLY A 155 -12.29 -1.14 -20.09
C GLY A 155 -10.78 -1.27 -19.87
N SER A 156 -10.19 -0.32 -19.16
CA SER A 156 -8.78 -0.31 -18.80
C SER A 156 -8.65 -1.08 -17.50
N VAL A 157 -7.88 -2.17 -17.49
CA VAL A 157 -7.30 -2.65 -16.22
C VAL A 157 -6.64 -1.44 -15.60
N PRO A 158 -6.86 -1.10 -14.31
CA PRO A 158 -6.16 0.00 -13.70
C PRO A 158 -4.67 -0.24 -13.96
N THR A 159 -4.07 0.58 -14.84
CA THR A 159 -2.63 0.73 -14.83
C THR A 159 -2.39 1.37 -13.49
N ALA A 160 -2.09 0.51 -12.51
CA ALA A 160 -1.50 0.91 -11.27
C ALA A 160 -0.46 1.94 -11.67
N VAL A 161 -0.69 3.19 -11.28
CA VAL A 161 0.42 4.13 -11.16
C VAL A 161 1.40 3.35 -10.31
N LYS A 162 2.50 2.92 -10.93
CA LYS A 162 3.59 2.24 -10.24
C LYS A 162 4.27 3.27 -9.35
N ASN A 163 3.54 3.80 -8.38
CA ASN A 163 4.12 4.34 -7.19
C ASN A 163 3.80 3.32 -6.11
N GLU A 164 4.90 2.65 -5.76
CA GLU A 164 5.07 1.96 -4.49
C GLU A 164 4.20 0.72 -4.37
N GLN A 165 4.76 -0.36 -4.92
CA GLN A 165 4.90 -1.60 -4.17
C GLN A 165 4.37 -1.45 -2.73
N GLN A 166 3.37 -2.24 -2.38
CA GLN A 166 3.36 -2.93 -1.09
C GLN A 166 4.67 -3.74 -1.00
N LYS A 167 5.80 -3.04 -0.88
CA LYS A 167 6.96 -3.54 -0.20
C LYS A 167 6.61 -3.24 1.23
N ASN A 168 6.26 -4.31 1.93
CA ASN A 168 6.60 -4.41 3.34
C ASN A 168 8.10 -4.09 3.45
N ASN A 169 8.46 -2.80 3.56
CA ASN A 169 9.79 -2.36 3.94
C ASN A 169 9.92 -2.52 5.46
N ARG A 170 9.62 -3.72 5.96
CA ARG A 170 10.38 -4.25 7.07
C ARG A 170 11.69 -4.75 6.45
N PRO A 171 12.86 -4.44 7.01
CA PRO A 171 14.07 -5.12 6.58
C PRO A 171 13.79 -6.64 6.60
N LEU A 172 13.96 -7.30 5.46
CA LEU A 172 13.85 -8.76 5.38
C LEU A 172 14.90 -9.30 6.34
N LYS A 173 14.43 -9.81 7.49
CA LYS A 173 15.28 -10.53 8.44
C LYS A 173 16.02 -11.61 7.67
N ARG A 174 17.34 -11.71 7.85
CA ARG A 174 18.11 -12.77 7.21
C ARG A 174 17.56 -14.11 7.70
N ILE A 175 17.66 -15.16 6.89
CA ILE A 175 17.18 -16.50 7.28
C ILE A 175 17.82 -16.93 8.62
N GLU A 176 19.06 -16.47 8.88
CA GLU A 176 19.77 -16.70 10.15
C GLU A 176 19.08 -16.09 11.39
N ASP A 177 18.28 -15.03 11.24
CA ASP A 177 17.64 -14.30 12.35
C ASP A 177 16.34 -14.95 12.83
N TYR A 178 15.85 -15.98 12.12
CA TYR A 178 14.65 -16.72 12.51
C TYR A 178 15.00 -17.79 13.56
N PRO A 179 14.15 -17.97 14.59
CA PRO A 179 14.35 -19.02 15.58
C PRO A 179 14.34 -20.40 14.91
N GLU A 180 15.03 -21.38 15.50
CA GLU A 180 15.19 -22.73 14.94
C GLU A 180 13.84 -23.42 14.67
N VAL A 181 12.85 -23.16 15.52
CA VAL A 181 11.48 -23.63 15.39
C VAL A 181 10.50 -22.45 15.49
N PHE A 182 9.61 -22.30 14.51
CA PHE A 182 8.67 -21.19 14.43
C PHE A 182 7.25 -21.61 14.03
N GLY A 183 6.28 -20.71 14.23
CA GLY A 183 4.87 -20.91 13.88
C GLY A 183 4.52 -20.49 12.45
N VAL A 184 3.23 -20.62 12.10
CA VAL A 184 2.70 -20.33 10.76
C VAL A 184 2.98 -18.89 10.31
N ASP A 185 2.88 -17.91 11.21
CA ASP A 185 3.05 -16.49 10.86
C ASP A 185 4.47 -16.20 10.38
N LEU A 186 5.48 -16.67 11.12
CA LEU A 186 6.89 -16.59 10.75
C LEU A 186 7.22 -17.42 9.50
N CYS A 187 6.52 -18.54 9.28
CA CYS A 187 6.65 -19.32 8.05
C CYS A 187 6.16 -18.53 6.83
N CYS A 188 5.05 -17.79 6.97
CA CYS A 188 4.56 -16.91 5.91
C CYS A 188 5.56 -15.79 5.58
N GLU A 189 6.18 -15.20 6.62
CA GLU A 189 7.23 -14.20 6.44
C GLU A 189 8.47 -14.78 5.73
N LEU A 190 8.91 -15.97 6.14
CA LEU A 190 10.12 -16.61 5.59
C LEU A 190 9.95 -17.08 4.14
N THR A 191 8.78 -17.63 3.79
CA THR A 191 8.56 -18.17 2.44
C THR A 191 7.88 -17.17 1.49
N GLY A 192 7.36 -16.04 2.01
CA GLY A 192 6.59 -15.07 1.24
C GLY A 192 5.19 -15.54 0.81
N TYR A 193 4.70 -16.66 1.35
CA TYR A 193 3.38 -17.20 1.01
C TYR A 193 2.33 -16.75 2.02
N ALA A 194 1.11 -16.50 1.55
CA ALA A 194 -0.02 -16.20 2.43
C ALA A 194 -0.38 -17.39 3.33
N LYS A 195 -0.94 -17.12 4.53
CA LYS A 195 -1.33 -18.16 5.52
C LYS A 195 -2.17 -19.28 4.90
N HIS A 196 -3.15 -18.93 4.06
CA HIS A 196 -4.02 -19.92 3.41
C HIS A 196 -3.24 -20.88 2.50
N THR A 197 -2.22 -20.38 1.79
CA THR A 197 -1.32 -21.19 0.95
C THR A 197 -0.46 -22.10 1.80
N ILE A 198 0.10 -21.60 2.91
CA ILE A 198 0.87 -22.41 3.86
C ILE A 198 0.01 -23.54 4.43
N TYR A 199 -1.22 -23.26 4.85
CA TYR A 199 -2.13 -24.32 5.32
C TYR A 199 -2.45 -25.34 4.22
N LYS A 200 -2.67 -24.89 2.99
CA LYS A 200 -2.93 -25.80 1.85
C LYS A 200 -1.74 -26.72 1.58
N LEU A 201 -0.53 -26.16 1.53
CA LEU A 201 0.71 -26.92 1.36
C LEU A 201 0.94 -27.89 2.53
N THR A 202 0.62 -27.47 3.74
CA THR A 202 0.73 -28.30 4.95
C THR A 202 -0.25 -29.47 4.92
N CYS A 203 -1.50 -29.23 4.52
CA CYS A 203 -2.50 -30.28 4.36
C CYS A 203 -2.15 -31.26 3.24
N ALA A 204 -1.48 -30.80 2.18
CA ALA A 204 -0.98 -31.62 1.08
C ALA A 204 0.35 -32.34 1.38
N ASN A 205 0.94 -32.14 2.58
CA ASN A 205 2.28 -32.59 2.95
C ASN A 205 3.39 -32.13 1.98
N GLU A 206 3.17 -31.01 1.28
CA GLU A 206 4.13 -30.45 0.34
C GLU A 206 5.18 -29.57 1.01
N ILE A 207 4.88 -29.01 2.20
CA ILE A 207 5.81 -28.21 3.00
C ILE A 207 6.17 -28.97 4.29
N PRO A 208 7.46 -29.08 4.65
CA PRO A 208 7.87 -29.74 5.89
C PRO A 208 7.27 -29.04 7.12
N CYS A 209 6.55 -29.77 7.97
CA CYS A 209 6.02 -29.24 9.22
C CYS A 209 5.99 -30.30 10.32
N CYS A 210 6.17 -29.85 11.56
CA CYS A 210 6.08 -30.64 12.77
C CYS A 210 4.79 -30.30 13.52
N ARG A 211 4.07 -31.32 14.03
CA ARG A 211 2.96 -31.12 14.97
C ARG A 211 3.47 -31.39 16.39
N SER A 212 3.51 -30.37 17.25
CA SER A 212 3.94 -30.57 18.64
C SER A 212 2.83 -31.20 19.50
N GLY A 213 3.13 -32.34 20.15
CA GLY A 213 2.63 -32.82 21.45
C GLY A 213 1.11 -33.02 21.68
N SER A 214 0.73 -34.24 22.07
CA SER A 214 -0.56 -34.84 22.50
C SER A 214 -1.87 -34.49 21.78
N ASN A 215 -2.11 -33.24 21.37
CA ASN A 215 -3.35 -32.82 20.69
C ASN A 215 -3.13 -32.23 19.28
N GLY A 216 -1.90 -32.20 18.76
CA GLY A 216 -1.58 -32.00 17.34
C GLY A 216 -2.08 -30.70 16.67
N ARG A 217 -2.59 -29.74 17.46
CA ARG A 217 -3.37 -28.59 16.97
C ARG A 217 -2.51 -27.42 16.48
N LYS A 218 -1.23 -27.38 16.84
CA LYS A 218 -0.30 -26.30 16.48
C LYS A 218 0.76 -26.80 15.49
N LEU A 219 0.81 -26.14 14.34
CA LEU A 219 1.85 -26.33 13.33
C LEU A 219 3.11 -25.59 13.76
N LYS A 220 4.25 -26.28 13.68
CA LYS A 220 5.58 -25.71 13.84
C LYS A 220 6.44 -26.08 12.64
N PHE A 221 7.38 -25.21 12.30
CA PHE A 221 8.28 -25.35 11.16
C PHE A 221 9.71 -25.26 11.65
N ARG A 222 10.59 -26.11 11.11
CA ARG A 222 12.04 -26.05 11.36
C ARG A 222 12.71 -25.24 10.25
N ARG A 223 13.63 -24.38 10.63
CA ARG A 223 14.33 -23.48 9.70
C ARG A 223 15.07 -24.24 8.60
N ASP A 224 15.83 -25.25 8.95
CA ASP A 224 16.70 -25.96 8.00
C ASP A 224 15.87 -26.75 6.98
N GLU A 225 14.78 -27.40 7.42
CA GLU A 225 13.85 -28.11 6.54
C GLU A 225 13.15 -27.17 5.54
N ILE A 226 12.74 -25.97 5.98
CA ILE A 226 12.11 -24.99 5.09
C ILE A 226 13.13 -24.39 4.12
N LYS A 227 14.37 -24.17 4.55
CA LYS A 227 15.45 -23.68 3.69
C LYS A 227 15.81 -24.69 2.61
N GLU A 228 15.96 -25.96 2.96
CA GLU A 228 16.19 -27.04 2.01
C GLU A 228 15.03 -27.18 1.03
N TRP A 229 13.79 -27.11 1.53
CA TRP A 229 12.60 -27.16 0.70
C TRP A 229 12.49 -26.00 -0.30
N LEU A 230 12.78 -24.76 0.13
CA LEU A 230 12.84 -23.59 -0.76
C LEU A 230 13.90 -23.74 -1.84
N THR A 231 15.03 -24.38 -1.51
CA THR A 231 16.15 -24.57 -2.44
C THR A 231 15.91 -25.75 -3.40
N ALA A 232 15.14 -26.76 -2.99
CA ALA A 232 14.80 -27.94 -3.77
C ALA A 232 13.66 -27.69 -4.79
N ARG A 233 12.77 -26.73 -4.52
CA ARG A 233 11.63 -26.43 -5.40
C ARG A 233 12.09 -25.51 -6.54
N LYS A 234 12.41 -26.09 -7.71
CA LYS A 234 12.56 -25.33 -8.97
C LYS A 234 11.35 -24.41 -9.13
N GLN A 235 11.58 -23.12 -9.38
CA GLN A 235 10.52 -22.15 -9.68
C GLN A 235 9.66 -22.67 -10.83
N GLU A 236 8.34 -22.76 -10.61
CA GLU A 236 7.35 -23.03 -11.66
C GLU A 236 7.53 -21.92 -12.71
N THR A 237 7.84 -22.30 -13.95
CA THR A 237 7.98 -21.31 -15.02
C THR A 237 6.60 -20.70 -15.33
N ASN A 238 6.57 -19.49 -15.87
CA ASN A 238 5.30 -18.82 -16.20
C ASN A 238 4.40 -19.70 -17.10
N GLU A 239 4.99 -20.54 -17.94
CA GLU A 239 4.26 -21.47 -18.82
C GLU A 239 3.55 -22.59 -18.05
N ASP A 240 4.20 -23.14 -17.02
CA ASP A 240 3.61 -24.19 -16.17
C ASP A 240 2.44 -23.63 -15.35
N PHE A 241 2.57 -22.39 -14.89
CA PHE A 241 1.51 -21.67 -14.18
C PHE A 241 0.29 -21.42 -15.08
N VAL A 242 0.51 -20.96 -16.32
CA VAL A 242 -0.57 -20.72 -17.30
C VAL A 242 -1.30 -22.01 -17.63
N LYS A 243 -0.58 -23.10 -17.93
CA LYS A 243 -1.20 -24.41 -18.21
C LYS A 243 -2.04 -24.92 -17.04
N ARG A 244 -1.59 -24.72 -15.80
CA ARG A 244 -2.34 -25.11 -14.61
C ARG A 244 -3.63 -24.31 -14.46
N MET A 245 -3.57 -23.00 -14.68
CA MET A 245 -4.74 -22.12 -14.61
C MET A 245 -5.75 -22.40 -15.72
N GLU A 246 -5.28 -22.64 -16.94
CA GLU A 246 -6.13 -23.04 -18.08
C GLU A 246 -6.83 -24.38 -17.83
N SER A 247 -6.13 -25.35 -17.24
CA SER A 247 -6.71 -26.66 -16.88
C SER A 247 -7.79 -26.52 -15.80
N GLN A 248 -7.61 -25.62 -14.82
CA GLN A 248 -8.61 -25.34 -13.78
C GLN A 248 -9.84 -24.62 -14.33
N LEU A 249 -9.65 -23.69 -15.28
CA LEU A 249 -10.74 -23.03 -15.99
C LEU A 249 -11.52 -24.03 -16.84
N ALA A 250 -10.83 -24.86 -17.63
CA ALA A 250 -11.45 -25.89 -18.47
C ALA A 250 -12.27 -26.91 -17.64
N ALA A 251 -11.83 -27.25 -16.43
CA ALA A 251 -12.58 -28.11 -15.51
C ALA A 251 -13.85 -27.45 -14.94
N ARG A 252 -13.88 -26.12 -14.83
CA ARG A 252 -15.06 -25.36 -14.36
C ARG A 252 -16.12 -25.19 -15.45
N PHE A 253 -15.72 -25.16 -16.72
CA PHE A 253 -16.63 -25.03 -17.86
C PHE A 253 -17.16 -26.37 -18.40
N ARG A 254 -16.78 -27.51 -17.81
CA ARG A 254 -17.46 -28.80 -18.02
C ARG A 254 -18.53 -29.00 -16.93
N LYS A 255 -19.59 -28.20 -16.99
CA LYS A 255 -20.85 -28.44 -16.27
C LYS A 255 -22.00 -27.98 -17.14
#